data_AF-A0A497R6J3-F1
#
_entry.id   AF-A0A497R6J3-F1
#
_cell.length_a   1.000
_cell.length_b   1.000
_cell.length_c   1.000
_cell.angle_alpha   90.00
_cell.angle_beta   90.00
_cell.angle_gamma   90.00
#
_symmetry.space_group_name_H-M   'P 1'
#
loop_
_entity.id
_entity.type
_entity.pdbx_description
1 polymer ?
#
loop_
_entity_poly.entity_id
_entity_poly.type
_entity_poly.pdbx_seq_one_letter_code
_entity_poly.pdbx_strand_id
1 'polypeptide(L)'
;MGKMRKIHLIEWFKKPTMLRIIFLIIAQAFIALLFDVFGLGAGSIGSYTFLKYASIFSNASAFIILLYPPLLSSDGGIGVLASHLGTSLHIGSIKPSLFKNTKNYWALMAGVLTLGVFNSLWIALISYITNLATLGPSRVLNPLPFIVIPILSLTMASLLSSQLTSLLAFFVFKRKLNPDILVYPTMSTINNILSTVFYALLIFLFKPANWFTTEGKWIRISRGVYFGLIPVILYLTFVIVLVSKFSKNKRFRAILKQAIPIQSITLTINSLTGGILSKAGSALTNYPGLFLIYPALIDTLGDEVSMVANTTSTHLSMGSIVPTYHAFKDKDLWPNFIGVGVAGLLLHVIYGVLGSVFAGDFAHIGVVFGIALLINGFGFLLILFVIFSLIIFVFKKGLDPDNLSVPIIASLSNLVVSTLLLLVSFVLT
;
A
#
# COMPACT_ATOMS: atom_id res chain seq x y z
N MET A 1 36.25 -52.67 -12.99
CA MET A 1 36.27 -51.57 -13.97
C MET A 1 34.84 -51.09 -14.21
N GLY A 2 34.62 -49.77 -14.13
CA GLY A 2 33.34 -49.17 -13.79
C GLY A 2 32.28 -49.12 -14.90
N LYS A 3 31.03 -49.38 -14.51
CA LYS A 3 29.83 -48.87 -15.17
C LYS A 3 29.75 -47.37 -14.94
N MET A 4 30.19 -46.56 -15.90
CA MET A 4 29.85 -45.14 -15.91
C MET A 4 28.36 -44.97 -16.25
N ARG A 5 27.64 -44.38 -15.29
CA ARG A 5 26.24 -43.99 -15.40
C ARG A 5 26.07 -43.02 -16.57
N LYS A 6 25.25 -43.37 -17.56
CA LYS A 6 24.53 -42.40 -18.38
C LYS A 6 23.53 -41.68 -17.46
N ILE A 7 24.00 -40.66 -16.73
CA ILE A 7 23.11 -39.73 -16.03
C ILE A 7 22.47 -38.82 -17.08
N HIS A 8 21.15 -38.73 -16.97
CA HIS A 8 20.19 -38.03 -17.81
C HIS A 8 20.60 -36.62 -18.28
N LEU A 9 21.03 -36.48 -19.54
CA LEU A 9 21.03 -35.18 -20.24
C LEU A 9 19.61 -34.57 -20.31
N ILE A 10 18.57 -35.41 -20.35
CA ILE A 10 17.16 -34.98 -20.43
C ILE A 10 16.64 -34.41 -19.09
N GLU A 11 17.24 -34.78 -17.94
CA GLU A 11 16.86 -34.20 -16.63
C GLU A 11 17.50 -32.83 -16.40
N TRP A 12 18.64 -32.55 -17.05
CA TRP A 12 19.26 -31.23 -17.01
C TRP A 12 18.38 -30.16 -17.68
N PHE A 13 17.69 -30.53 -18.78
CA PHE A 13 16.69 -29.68 -19.44
C PHE A 13 15.36 -29.55 -18.66
N LYS A 14 15.13 -30.36 -17.61
CA LYS A 14 13.91 -30.28 -16.79
C LYS A 14 14.03 -29.31 -15.61
N LYS A 15 15.23 -28.92 -15.19
CA LYS A 15 15.38 -27.84 -14.20
C LYS A 15 15.32 -26.51 -14.94
N PRO A 16 14.40 -25.58 -14.58
CA PRO A 16 14.43 -24.26 -15.17
C PRO A 16 15.79 -23.64 -14.88
N THR A 17 16.50 -23.20 -15.93
CA THR A 17 17.73 -22.44 -15.76
C THR A 17 17.44 -21.19 -14.93
N MET A 18 18.40 -20.72 -14.13
CA MET A 18 18.25 -19.49 -13.35
C MET A 18 17.68 -18.33 -14.18
N LEU A 19 18.13 -18.23 -15.43
CA LEU A 19 17.64 -17.24 -16.40
C LEU A 19 16.13 -17.37 -16.68
N ARG A 20 15.61 -18.60 -16.80
CA ARG A 20 14.19 -18.86 -17.02
C ARG A 20 13.35 -18.51 -15.79
N ILE A 21 13.87 -18.75 -14.58
CA ILE A 21 13.21 -18.36 -13.34
C ILE A 21 13.12 -16.84 -13.25
N ILE A 22 14.24 -16.14 -13.50
CA ILE A 22 14.29 -14.67 -13.55
C ILE A 22 13.26 -14.15 -14.55
N PHE A 23 13.22 -14.69 -15.78
CA PHE A 23 12.24 -14.25 -16.79
C PHE A 23 10.79 -14.44 -16.35
N LEU A 24 10.46 -15.56 -15.69
CA LEU A 24 9.12 -15.81 -15.17
C LEU A 24 8.74 -14.86 -14.02
N ILE A 25 9.72 -14.46 -13.21
CA ILE A 25 9.52 -13.46 -12.15
C ILE A 25 9.34 -12.10 -12.77
N ILE A 26 10.15 -11.70 -13.76
CA ILE A 26 9.99 -10.44 -14.50
C ILE A 26 8.58 -10.36 -15.07
N ALA A 27 8.11 -11.41 -15.75
CA ALA A 27 6.78 -11.41 -16.35
C ALA A 27 5.66 -11.28 -15.30
N GLN A 28 5.73 -12.03 -14.20
CA GLN A 28 4.72 -11.95 -13.13
C GLN A 28 4.76 -10.60 -12.41
N ALA A 29 5.96 -10.11 -12.09
CA ALA A 29 6.14 -8.84 -11.42
C ALA A 29 5.67 -7.68 -12.29
N PHE A 30 6.03 -7.68 -13.58
CA PHE A 30 5.60 -6.66 -14.52
C PHE A 30 4.07 -6.63 -14.69
N ILE A 31 3.43 -7.80 -14.80
CA ILE A 31 1.96 -7.88 -14.86
C ILE A 31 1.31 -7.36 -13.58
N ALA A 32 1.89 -7.66 -12.41
CA ALA A 32 1.38 -7.20 -11.13
C ALA A 32 1.50 -5.67 -11.01
N LEU A 33 2.69 -5.13 -11.26
CA LEU A 33 2.98 -3.70 -11.13
C LEU A 33 2.32 -2.85 -12.23
N LEU A 34 1.91 -3.45 -13.36
CA LEU A 34 1.07 -2.75 -14.35
C LEU A 34 -0.26 -2.26 -13.74
N PHE A 35 -0.72 -2.86 -12.63
CA PHE A 35 -1.88 -2.35 -11.93
C PHE A 35 -1.65 -0.94 -11.38
N ASP A 36 -0.43 -0.58 -10.97
CA ASP A 36 -0.10 0.72 -10.39
C ASP A 36 -0.31 1.88 -11.38
N VAL A 37 -0.26 1.58 -12.69
CA VAL A 37 -0.66 2.53 -13.74
C VAL A 37 -2.13 2.95 -13.56
N PHE A 38 -3.01 2.05 -13.13
CA PHE A 38 -4.40 2.39 -12.79
C PHE A 38 -4.51 3.18 -11.47
N GLY A 39 -3.48 3.17 -10.63
CA GLY A 39 -3.35 4.07 -9.47
C GLY A 39 -3.38 5.55 -9.88
N LEU A 40 -2.88 5.89 -11.07
CA LEU A 40 -3.05 7.23 -11.68
C LEU A 40 -4.53 7.60 -11.85
N GLY A 41 -5.38 6.61 -12.10
CA GLY A 41 -6.83 6.75 -12.15
C GLY A 41 -7.43 7.12 -10.79
N ALA A 42 -6.97 6.50 -9.70
CA ALA A 42 -7.38 6.88 -8.34
C ALA A 42 -7.00 8.34 -8.04
N GLY A 43 -5.77 8.73 -8.36
CA GLY A 43 -5.31 10.12 -8.25
C GLY A 43 -6.13 11.09 -9.10
N SER A 44 -6.53 10.69 -10.30
CA SER A 44 -7.39 11.50 -11.20
C SER A 44 -8.82 11.66 -10.65
N ILE A 45 -9.42 10.60 -10.10
CA ILE A 45 -10.74 10.63 -9.46
C ILE A 45 -10.70 11.54 -8.23
N GLY A 46 -9.66 11.40 -7.40
CA GLY A 46 -9.39 12.27 -6.26
C GLY A 46 -9.28 13.72 -6.70
N SER A 47 -8.37 14.03 -7.61
CA SER A 47 -8.14 15.36 -8.16
C SER A 47 -9.40 15.98 -8.77
N TYR A 48 -10.17 15.24 -9.57
CA TYR A 48 -11.44 15.75 -10.10
C TYR A 48 -12.43 16.08 -8.99
N THR A 49 -12.52 15.23 -7.97
CA THR A 49 -13.35 15.48 -6.78
C THR A 49 -12.86 16.74 -6.05
N PHE A 50 -11.55 16.88 -5.82
CA PHE A 50 -11.00 18.05 -5.16
C PHE A 50 -11.16 19.32 -5.96
N LEU A 51 -10.87 19.31 -7.26
CA LEU A 51 -10.96 20.48 -8.14
C LEU A 51 -12.41 20.94 -8.32
N LYS A 52 -13.36 20.02 -8.46
CA LYS A 52 -14.79 20.35 -8.50
C LYS A 52 -15.25 20.97 -7.19
N TYR A 53 -14.76 20.51 -6.04
CA TYR A 53 -15.12 21.11 -4.76
C TYR A 53 -14.35 22.40 -4.47
N ALA A 54 -13.09 22.51 -4.89
CA ALA A 54 -12.26 23.70 -4.72
C ALA A 54 -12.74 24.88 -5.58
N SER A 55 -13.20 24.59 -6.80
CA SER A 55 -13.80 25.61 -7.69
C SER A 55 -15.15 26.12 -7.20
N ILE A 56 -15.92 25.31 -6.46
CA ILE A 56 -17.23 25.71 -5.94
C ILE A 56 -17.12 26.26 -4.49
N PHE A 57 -16.14 25.82 -3.70
CA PHE A 57 -15.97 26.19 -2.29
C PHE A 57 -14.49 26.21 -1.87
N SER A 58 -13.85 27.38 -1.91
CA SER A 58 -12.43 27.56 -1.57
C SER A 58 -12.06 27.02 -0.18
N ASN A 59 -12.93 27.17 0.82
CA ASN A 59 -12.64 26.80 2.21
C ASN A 59 -12.99 25.34 2.58
N ALA A 60 -13.94 24.72 1.89
CA ALA A 60 -14.26 23.31 2.10
C ALA A 60 -13.16 22.37 1.56
N SER A 61 -12.36 22.87 0.61
CA SER A 61 -11.23 22.16 0.02
C SER A 61 -10.21 21.72 1.07
N ALA A 62 -9.92 22.56 2.07
CA ALA A 62 -8.90 22.28 3.08
C ALA A 62 -9.21 21.05 3.94
N PHE A 63 -10.47 20.90 4.37
CA PHE A 63 -10.92 19.72 5.12
C PHE A 63 -10.85 18.44 4.27
N ILE A 64 -11.28 18.53 3.01
CA ILE A 64 -11.33 17.39 2.10
C ILE A 64 -9.89 16.93 1.77
N ILE A 65 -9.01 17.87 1.43
CA ILE A 65 -7.60 17.60 1.13
C ILE A 65 -6.87 17.04 2.35
N LEU A 66 -7.17 17.52 3.56
CA LEU A 66 -6.52 17.04 4.77
C LEU A 66 -6.79 15.55 5.06
N LEU A 67 -8.01 15.08 4.79
CA LEU A 67 -8.39 13.69 5.06
C LEU A 67 -7.85 12.70 4.02
N TYR A 68 -7.66 13.12 2.78
CA TYR A 68 -7.45 12.19 1.67
C TYR A 68 -6.08 11.47 1.67
N PRO A 69 -4.92 12.15 1.80
CA PRO A 69 -3.62 11.46 1.80
C PRO A 69 -3.46 10.43 2.93
N PRO A 70 -3.87 10.71 4.19
CA PRO A 70 -3.85 9.69 5.24
C PRO A 70 -4.74 8.49 4.94
N LEU A 71 -5.89 8.70 4.28
CA LEU A 71 -6.79 7.61 3.87
C LEU A 71 -6.15 6.69 2.83
N LEU A 72 -5.53 7.26 1.79
CA LEU A 72 -4.79 6.48 0.78
C LEU A 72 -3.57 5.78 1.37
N SER A 73 -2.93 6.40 2.36
CA SER A 73 -1.78 5.82 3.05
C SER A 73 -2.13 4.61 3.91
N SER A 74 -3.41 4.32 4.15
CA SER A 74 -3.86 3.13 4.85
C SER A 74 -4.36 2.07 3.88
N ASP A 75 -3.63 0.97 3.82
CA ASP A 75 -4.05 -0.23 3.12
C ASP A 75 -5.14 -1.02 3.88
N GLY A 76 -5.67 -0.51 5.00
CA GLY A 76 -6.69 -1.20 5.79
C GLY A 76 -6.29 -2.59 6.31
N GLY A 77 -4.99 -2.90 6.38
CA GLY A 77 -4.47 -4.21 6.75
C GLY A 77 -4.37 -5.21 5.58
N ILE A 78 -4.57 -4.76 4.34
CA ILE A 78 -4.47 -5.62 3.15
C ILE A 78 -3.06 -6.13 2.92
N GLY A 79 -2.03 -5.34 3.22
CA GLY A 79 -0.64 -5.78 3.20
C GLY A 79 -0.45 -7.02 4.06
N VAL A 80 -0.91 -6.94 5.32
CA VAL A 80 -0.86 -8.08 6.26
C VAL A 80 -1.62 -9.28 5.72
N LEU A 81 -2.80 -9.07 5.12
CA LEU A 81 -3.59 -10.14 4.52
C LEU A 81 -2.87 -10.81 3.35
N ALA A 82 -2.36 -10.01 2.41
CA ALA A 82 -1.73 -10.48 1.18
C ALA A 82 -0.44 -11.26 1.49
N SER A 83 0.43 -10.70 2.34
CA SER A 83 1.65 -11.36 2.81
C SER A 83 1.33 -12.69 3.50
N HIS A 84 0.40 -12.67 4.46
CA HIS A 84 0.01 -13.90 5.15
C HIS A 84 -0.60 -14.95 4.23
N LEU A 85 -1.44 -14.57 3.28
CA LEU A 85 -2.06 -15.50 2.35
C LEU A 85 -1.00 -16.15 1.46
N GLY A 86 -0.03 -15.37 0.97
CA GLY A 86 1.10 -15.87 0.19
C GLY A 86 1.89 -16.93 0.96
N THR A 87 2.41 -16.59 2.14
CA THR A 87 3.13 -17.51 3.03
C THR A 87 2.29 -18.73 3.44
N SER A 88 1.04 -18.50 3.86
CA SER A 88 0.19 -19.55 4.44
C SER A 88 -0.32 -20.56 3.43
N LEU A 89 -0.48 -20.16 2.16
CA LEU A 89 -0.83 -21.07 1.07
C LEU A 89 0.33 -22.01 0.73
N HIS A 90 1.56 -21.50 0.69
CA HIS A 90 2.76 -22.32 0.48
C HIS A 90 3.02 -23.30 1.63
N ILE A 91 2.81 -22.88 2.89
CA ILE A 91 2.93 -23.75 4.06
C ILE A 91 1.76 -24.74 4.18
N GLY A 92 0.63 -24.49 3.50
CA GLY A 92 -0.57 -25.31 3.60
C GLY A 92 -1.41 -25.08 4.87
N SER A 93 -1.18 -23.98 5.59
CA SER A 93 -1.93 -23.62 6.80
C SER A 93 -3.31 -22.99 6.51
N ILE A 94 -3.52 -22.54 5.27
CA ILE A 94 -4.77 -22.00 4.71
C ILE A 94 -5.12 -22.76 3.43
N LYS A 95 -6.41 -23.04 3.21
CA LYS A 95 -6.89 -23.68 1.97
C LYS A 95 -7.21 -22.63 0.91
N PRO A 96 -7.01 -22.91 -0.39
CA PRO A 96 -7.35 -21.99 -1.48
C PRO A 96 -8.87 -21.97 -1.77
N SER A 97 -9.68 -21.63 -0.77
CA SER A 97 -11.15 -21.58 -0.84
C SER A 97 -11.69 -20.50 0.11
N LEU A 98 -12.64 -19.69 -0.36
CA LEU A 98 -13.33 -18.72 0.50
C LEU A 98 -14.21 -19.42 1.55
N PHE A 99 -14.89 -20.48 1.14
CA PHE A 99 -15.82 -21.20 2.01
C PHE A 99 -15.11 -22.37 2.70
N LYS A 100 -15.54 -22.65 3.94
CA LYS A 100 -15.03 -23.78 4.76
C LYS A 100 -13.50 -23.80 4.89
N ASN A 101 -12.91 -22.61 5.08
CA ASN A 101 -11.47 -22.46 5.28
C ASN A 101 -11.04 -22.74 6.73
N THR A 102 -9.73 -22.73 7.00
CA THR A 102 -9.15 -23.09 8.30
C THR A 102 -9.42 -22.03 9.38
N LYS A 103 -9.29 -22.43 10.66
CA LYS A 103 -9.36 -21.50 11.79
C LYS A 103 -8.33 -20.36 11.67
N ASN A 104 -7.18 -20.64 11.05
CA ASN A 104 -6.12 -19.67 10.80
C ASN A 104 -6.55 -18.58 9.84
N TYR A 105 -7.23 -18.94 8.74
CA TYR A 105 -7.78 -17.96 7.80
C TYR A 105 -8.79 -17.02 8.46
N TRP A 106 -9.72 -17.55 9.24
CA TRP A 106 -10.72 -16.71 9.91
C TRP A 106 -10.12 -15.82 11.00
N ALA A 107 -9.09 -16.30 11.69
CA ALA A 107 -8.34 -15.48 12.65
C ALA A 107 -7.56 -14.35 11.96
N LEU A 108 -6.98 -14.63 10.78
CA LEU A 108 -6.32 -13.63 9.94
C LEU A 108 -7.31 -12.57 9.45
N MET A 109 -8.45 -13.00 8.89
CA MET A 109 -9.51 -12.09 8.42
C MET A 109 -10.03 -11.20 9.55
N ALA A 110 -10.29 -11.76 10.73
CA ALA A 110 -10.69 -10.98 11.90
C ALA A 110 -9.61 -9.98 12.32
N GLY A 111 -8.33 -10.37 12.27
CA GLY A 111 -7.18 -9.51 12.55
C GLY A 111 -7.16 -8.31 11.60
N VAL A 112 -7.23 -8.56 10.30
CA VAL A 112 -7.19 -7.54 9.24
C VAL A 112 -8.34 -6.54 9.35
N LEU A 113 -9.58 -7.01 9.55
CA LEU A 113 -10.72 -6.12 9.74
C LEU A 113 -10.61 -5.27 11.02
N THR A 114 -10.00 -5.84 12.07
CA THR A 114 -9.71 -5.09 13.31
C THR A 114 -8.62 -4.04 13.07
N LEU A 115 -7.58 -4.36 12.29
CA LEU A 115 -6.55 -3.39 11.88
C LEU A 115 -7.15 -2.27 11.01
N GLY A 116 -8.09 -2.58 10.12
CA GLY A 116 -8.83 -1.58 9.35
C GLY A 116 -9.58 -0.57 10.23
N VAL A 117 -10.27 -1.03 11.28
CA VAL A 117 -10.88 -0.13 12.28
C VAL A 117 -9.81 0.70 12.97
N PHE A 118 -8.75 0.05 13.46
CA PHE A 118 -7.67 0.74 14.15
C PHE A 118 -7.09 1.88 13.30
N ASN A 119 -6.75 1.60 12.04
CA ASN A 119 -6.22 2.59 11.10
C ASN A 119 -7.19 3.74 10.88
N SER A 120 -8.49 3.45 10.71
CA SER A 120 -9.50 4.49 10.50
C SER A 120 -9.66 5.41 11.72
N LEU A 121 -9.57 4.87 12.94
CA LEU A 121 -9.58 5.66 14.17
C LEU A 121 -8.30 6.47 14.33
N TRP A 122 -7.15 5.91 13.94
CA TRP A 122 -5.87 6.61 13.99
C TRP A 122 -5.83 7.79 13.03
N ILE A 123 -6.33 7.59 11.80
CA ILE A 123 -6.46 8.65 10.80
C ILE A 123 -7.45 9.72 11.26
N ALA A 124 -8.59 9.31 11.84
CA ALA A 124 -9.55 10.24 12.43
C ALA A 124 -8.88 11.14 13.48
N LEU A 125 -8.09 10.55 14.38
CA LEU A 125 -7.38 11.25 15.44
C LEU A 125 -6.33 12.21 14.89
N ILE A 126 -5.41 11.73 14.04
CA ILE A 126 -4.32 12.56 13.49
C ILE A 126 -4.90 13.71 12.65
N SER A 127 -5.87 13.41 11.78
CA SER A 127 -6.45 14.42 10.91
C SER A 127 -7.20 15.49 11.71
N TYR A 128 -7.88 15.10 12.80
CA TYR A 128 -8.54 16.06 13.67
C TYR A 128 -7.53 16.96 14.40
N ILE A 129 -6.45 16.38 14.94
CA ILE A 129 -5.36 17.14 15.57
C ILE A 129 -4.72 18.12 14.57
N THR A 130 -4.40 17.66 13.36
CA THR A 130 -3.83 18.51 12.31
C THR A 130 -4.79 19.62 11.91
N ASN A 131 -6.10 19.34 11.81
CA ASN A 131 -7.13 20.36 11.57
C ASN A 131 -7.12 21.44 12.65
N LEU A 132 -7.01 21.07 13.92
CA LEU A 132 -6.98 22.04 15.02
C LEU A 132 -5.69 22.87 15.03
N ALA A 133 -4.56 22.28 14.62
CA ALA A 133 -3.25 22.92 14.63
C ALA A 133 -2.99 23.82 13.42
N THR A 134 -3.52 23.49 12.24
CA THR A 134 -3.10 24.10 10.96
C THR A 134 -4.13 25.01 10.32
N LEU A 135 -5.44 24.79 10.53
CA LEU A 135 -6.49 25.47 9.76
C LEU A 135 -6.98 26.80 10.38
N GLY A 136 -6.40 27.24 11.50
CA GLY A 136 -6.65 28.57 12.08
C GLY A 136 -8.16 28.87 12.25
N PRO A 137 -8.69 30.01 11.73
CA PRO A 137 -10.11 30.36 11.79
C PRO A 137 -11.05 29.39 11.04
N SER A 138 -10.52 28.64 10.07
CA SER A 138 -11.27 27.67 9.25
C SER A 138 -11.28 26.26 9.84
N ARG A 139 -10.76 26.08 11.07
CA ARG A 139 -10.76 24.78 11.76
C ARG A 139 -12.18 24.28 12.01
N VAL A 140 -12.38 23.00 11.82
CA VAL A 140 -13.63 22.30 12.14
C VAL A 140 -13.57 21.86 13.60
N LEU A 141 -14.38 22.47 14.47
CA LEU A 141 -14.38 22.18 15.91
C LEU A 141 -15.13 20.90 16.28
N ASN A 142 -16.08 20.47 15.45
CA ASN A 142 -16.84 19.27 15.72
C ASN A 142 -16.07 18.04 15.19
N PRO A 143 -15.74 17.06 16.03
CA PRO A 143 -14.94 15.90 15.62
C PRO A 143 -15.71 14.89 14.75
N LEU A 144 -17.04 14.97 14.70
CA LEU A 144 -17.89 13.96 14.03
C LEU A 144 -17.50 13.68 12.58
N PRO A 145 -17.22 14.67 11.70
CA PRO A 145 -16.82 14.39 10.33
C PRO A 145 -15.50 13.63 10.22
N PHE A 146 -14.55 13.88 11.13
CA PHE A 146 -13.27 13.19 11.19
C PHE A 146 -13.40 11.75 11.65
N ILE A 147 -14.48 11.41 12.35
CA ILE A 147 -14.79 10.03 12.76
C ILE A 147 -15.57 9.34 11.64
N VAL A 148 -16.67 9.95 11.19
CA VAL A 148 -17.62 9.31 10.28
C VAL A 148 -17.03 9.06 8.89
N ILE A 149 -16.36 10.04 8.29
CA ILE A 149 -15.87 9.91 6.90
C ILE A 149 -14.75 8.86 6.79
N PRO A 150 -13.68 8.92 7.60
CA PRO A 150 -12.61 7.92 7.54
C PRO A 150 -13.07 6.51 7.85
N ILE A 151 -13.89 6.34 8.89
CA ILE A 151 -14.40 5.02 9.26
C ILE A 151 -15.26 4.49 8.13
N LEU A 152 -16.27 5.21 7.63
CA LEU A 152 -17.10 4.67 6.56
C LEU A 152 -16.32 4.37 5.28
N SER A 153 -15.38 5.24 4.89
CA SER A 153 -14.57 5.03 3.68
C SER A 153 -13.72 3.77 3.78
N LEU A 154 -12.92 3.65 4.85
CA LEU A 154 -11.96 2.55 5.00
C LEU A 154 -12.63 1.23 5.38
N THR A 155 -13.77 1.27 6.06
CA THR A 155 -14.48 0.04 6.44
C THR A 155 -15.17 -0.58 5.24
N MET A 156 -15.80 0.23 4.38
CA MET A 156 -16.34 -0.25 3.11
C MET A 156 -15.23 -0.76 2.18
N ALA A 157 -14.10 -0.04 2.09
CA ALA A 157 -12.96 -0.47 1.30
C ALA A 157 -12.38 -1.81 1.83
N SER A 158 -12.02 -1.89 3.12
CA SER A 158 -11.43 -3.11 3.71
C SER A 158 -12.36 -4.34 3.67
N LEU A 159 -13.67 -4.14 3.83
CA LEU A 159 -14.69 -5.20 3.72
C LEU A 159 -14.94 -5.69 2.29
N LEU A 160 -14.42 -5.04 1.26
CA LEU A 160 -14.49 -5.54 -0.11
C LEU A 160 -13.11 -6.02 -0.57
N SER A 161 -12.09 -5.21 -0.30
CA SER A 161 -10.71 -5.51 -0.64
C SER A 161 -10.22 -6.79 0.03
N SER A 162 -10.59 -7.11 1.27
CA SER A 162 -10.11 -8.33 1.93
C SER A 162 -10.62 -9.64 1.28
N GLN A 163 -11.84 -9.61 0.73
CA GLN A 163 -12.48 -10.72 0.02
C GLN A 163 -11.88 -10.83 -1.38
N LEU A 164 -11.69 -9.71 -2.06
CA LEU A 164 -11.01 -9.66 -3.36
C LEU A 164 -9.56 -10.15 -3.26
N THR A 165 -8.83 -9.75 -2.20
CA THR A 165 -7.47 -10.23 -1.92
C THR A 165 -7.46 -11.75 -1.76
N SER A 166 -8.41 -12.29 -0.99
CA SER A 166 -8.51 -13.73 -0.78
C SER A 166 -8.85 -14.48 -2.07
N LEU A 167 -9.79 -13.95 -2.86
CA LEU A 167 -10.15 -14.49 -4.17
C LEU A 167 -8.95 -14.52 -5.12
N LEU A 168 -8.24 -13.40 -5.23
CA LEU A 168 -7.07 -13.27 -6.09
C LEU A 168 -5.97 -14.23 -5.63
N ALA A 169 -5.63 -14.26 -4.35
CA ALA A 169 -4.62 -15.18 -3.81
C ALA A 169 -4.95 -16.64 -4.11
N PHE A 170 -6.20 -17.06 -3.90
CA PHE A 170 -6.63 -18.42 -4.18
C PHE A 170 -6.63 -18.74 -5.69
N PHE A 171 -6.99 -17.77 -6.53
CA PHE A 171 -6.95 -17.91 -7.98
C PHE A 171 -5.51 -18.06 -8.50
N VAL A 172 -4.62 -17.14 -8.10
CA VAL A 172 -3.20 -17.13 -8.44
C VAL A 172 -2.53 -18.45 -8.03
N PHE A 173 -2.76 -18.87 -6.78
CA PHE A 173 -2.22 -20.14 -6.26
C PHE A 173 -2.73 -21.36 -7.04
N LYS A 174 -4.03 -21.42 -7.38
CA LYS A 174 -4.59 -22.52 -8.20
C LYS A 174 -4.01 -22.55 -9.61
N ARG A 175 -3.58 -21.41 -10.14
CA ARG A 175 -2.92 -21.29 -11.45
C ARG A 175 -1.42 -21.58 -11.40
N LYS A 176 -0.86 -21.98 -10.25
CA LYS A 176 0.58 -22.22 -10.03
C LYS A 176 1.45 -20.97 -10.26
N LEU A 177 0.85 -19.80 -10.10
CA LEU A 177 1.56 -18.53 -10.06
C LEU A 177 1.90 -18.17 -8.62
N ASN A 178 2.86 -17.27 -8.40
CA ASN A 178 3.32 -16.93 -7.05
C ASN A 178 2.41 -15.86 -6.41
N PRO A 179 1.63 -16.18 -5.35
CA PRO A 179 0.81 -15.19 -4.65
C PRO A 179 1.64 -14.09 -3.97
N ASP A 180 2.88 -14.38 -3.56
CA ASP A 180 3.77 -13.40 -2.89
C ASP A 180 4.16 -12.24 -3.83
N ILE A 181 4.15 -12.49 -5.14
CA ILE A 181 4.48 -11.51 -6.18
C ILE A 181 3.22 -10.79 -6.67
N LEU A 182 2.16 -11.52 -7.00
CA LEU A 182 1.01 -10.94 -7.72
C LEU A 182 -0.03 -10.27 -6.82
N VAL A 183 -0.26 -10.79 -5.61
CA VAL A 183 -1.46 -10.44 -4.85
C VAL A 183 -1.37 -9.04 -4.27
N TYR A 184 -0.28 -8.69 -3.60
CA TYR A 184 -0.18 -7.40 -2.93
C TYR A 184 -0.21 -6.21 -3.90
N PRO A 185 0.62 -6.16 -4.98
CA PRO A 185 0.61 -5.04 -5.91
C PRO A 185 -0.73 -4.83 -6.64
N THR A 186 -1.39 -5.95 -6.96
CA THR A 186 -2.74 -5.85 -7.55
C THR A 186 -3.73 -5.27 -6.54
N MET A 187 -3.65 -5.70 -5.28
CA MET A 187 -4.62 -5.31 -4.25
C MET A 187 -4.36 -3.95 -3.60
N SER A 188 -3.10 -3.47 -3.57
CA SER A 188 -2.75 -2.10 -3.13
C SER A 188 -3.48 -1.08 -4.01
N THR A 189 -3.33 -1.20 -5.33
CA THR A 189 -4.03 -0.36 -6.32
C THR A 189 -5.54 -0.48 -6.21
N ILE A 190 -6.09 -1.71 -6.20
CA ILE A 190 -7.54 -1.92 -6.09
C ILE A 190 -8.08 -1.25 -4.81
N ASN A 191 -7.35 -1.36 -3.70
CA ASN A 191 -7.74 -0.71 -2.46
C ASN A 191 -7.68 0.82 -2.53
N ASN A 192 -6.67 1.39 -3.18
CA ASN A 192 -6.56 2.84 -3.40
C ASN A 192 -7.74 3.37 -4.21
N ILE A 193 -8.14 2.64 -5.27
CA ILE A 193 -9.32 2.96 -6.07
C ILE A 193 -10.59 2.86 -5.23
N LEU A 194 -10.82 1.75 -4.53
CA LEU A 194 -12.01 1.56 -3.69
C LEU A 194 -12.11 2.63 -2.60
N SER A 195 -11.01 2.89 -1.89
CA SER A 195 -10.94 3.91 -0.84
C SER A 195 -11.25 5.29 -1.39
N THR A 196 -10.72 5.63 -2.58
CA THR A 196 -11.01 6.91 -3.26
C THR A 196 -12.48 7.02 -3.67
N VAL A 197 -13.04 5.96 -4.25
CA VAL A 197 -14.45 5.95 -4.70
C VAL A 197 -15.39 6.09 -3.52
N PHE A 198 -15.18 5.34 -2.43
CA PHE A 198 -16.01 5.46 -1.22
C PHE A 198 -15.86 6.83 -0.57
N TYR A 199 -14.63 7.34 -0.48
CA TYR A 199 -14.39 8.69 0.02
C TYR A 199 -15.14 9.74 -0.81
N ALA A 200 -14.99 9.72 -2.15
CA ALA A 200 -15.67 10.65 -3.05
C ALA A 200 -17.21 10.55 -2.94
N LEU A 201 -17.75 9.34 -2.81
CA LEU A 201 -19.18 9.10 -2.56
C LEU A 201 -19.64 9.77 -1.25
N LEU A 202 -18.89 9.64 -0.16
CA LEU A 202 -19.24 10.27 1.11
C LEU A 202 -19.16 11.80 1.03
N ILE A 203 -18.17 12.35 0.35
CA ILE A 203 -18.07 13.80 0.11
C ILE A 203 -19.27 14.29 -0.71
N PHE A 204 -19.68 13.53 -1.74
CA PHE A 204 -20.87 13.82 -2.54
C PHE A 204 -22.17 13.77 -1.72
N LEU A 205 -22.33 12.76 -0.87
CA LEU A 205 -23.54 12.57 -0.05
C LEU A 205 -23.64 13.59 1.08
N PHE A 206 -22.54 13.85 1.79
CA PHE A 206 -22.54 14.69 2.98
C PHE A 206 -22.40 16.19 2.69
N LYS A 207 -21.97 16.54 1.47
CA LYS A 207 -21.82 17.92 0.96
C LYS A 207 -21.12 18.83 1.99
N PRO A 208 -19.85 18.54 2.34
CA PRO A 208 -19.10 19.29 3.35
C PRO A 208 -18.94 20.77 3.02
N ALA A 209 -19.05 21.12 1.74
CA ALA A 209 -19.25 22.48 1.25
C ALA A 209 -20.24 23.32 2.06
N ASN A 210 -21.39 22.74 2.42
CA ASN A 210 -22.47 23.45 3.11
C ASN A 210 -22.17 23.68 4.61
N TRP A 211 -21.03 23.21 5.12
CA TRP A 211 -20.66 23.35 6.52
C TRP A 211 -19.90 24.65 6.80
N PHE A 212 -19.50 25.37 5.75
CA PHE A 212 -18.72 26.60 5.83
C PHE A 212 -19.48 27.76 5.19
N THR A 213 -19.29 28.97 5.70
CA THR A 213 -19.74 30.21 5.05
C THR A 213 -18.87 30.54 3.84
N THR A 214 -19.33 31.47 3.00
CA THR A 214 -18.52 32.13 1.98
C THR A 214 -17.26 32.80 2.56
N GLU A 215 -17.32 33.28 3.81
CA GLU A 215 -16.16 33.78 4.57
C GLU A 215 -15.26 32.67 5.17
N GLY A 216 -15.61 31.39 5.00
CA GLY A 216 -14.84 30.26 5.52
C GLY A 216 -15.03 29.93 6.99
N LYS A 217 -16.01 30.56 7.65
CA LYS A 217 -16.38 30.27 9.04
C LYS A 217 -17.31 29.08 9.11
N TRP A 218 -17.18 28.28 10.15
CA TRP A 218 -17.95 27.07 10.32
C TRP A 218 -19.40 27.36 10.76
N ILE A 219 -20.39 26.72 10.12
CA ILE A 219 -21.83 26.95 10.34
C ILE A 219 -22.47 25.76 11.06
N ARG A 220 -22.71 24.66 10.32
CA ARG A 220 -23.47 23.50 10.79
C ARG A 220 -23.17 22.29 9.91
N ILE A 221 -23.04 21.13 10.53
CA ILE A 221 -22.89 19.85 9.82
C ILE A 221 -24.24 19.43 9.20
N SER A 222 -24.19 18.85 8.01
CA SER A 222 -25.34 18.23 7.37
C SER A 222 -25.94 17.13 8.27
N ARG A 223 -27.28 17.04 8.31
CA ARG A 223 -27.97 15.97 9.05
C ARG A 223 -27.49 14.57 8.62
N GLY A 224 -27.05 14.43 7.37
CA GLY A 224 -26.49 13.20 6.80
C GLY A 224 -25.29 12.63 7.55
N VAL A 225 -24.39 13.47 8.09
CA VAL A 225 -23.24 12.98 8.86
C VAL A 225 -23.67 12.35 10.18
N TYR A 226 -24.69 12.91 10.83
CA TYR A 226 -25.25 12.32 12.05
C TYR A 226 -25.91 10.96 11.76
N PHE A 227 -26.63 10.83 10.64
CA PHE A 227 -27.13 9.53 10.20
C PHE A 227 -26.01 8.54 9.86
N GLY A 228 -24.85 9.03 9.38
CA GLY A 228 -23.65 8.25 9.17
C GLY A 228 -23.09 7.58 10.44
N LEU A 229 -23.47 8.02 11.64
CA LEU A 229 -23.10 7.33 12.88
C LEU A 229 -23.72 5.95 13.00
N ILE A 230 -24.90 5.71 12.41
CA ILE A 230 -25.59 4.42 12.48
C ILE A 230 -24.70 3.31 11.87
N PRO A 231 -24.27 3.39 10.60
CA PRO A 231 -23.39 2.38 10.02
C PRO A 231 -22.02 2.31 10.71
N VAL A 232 -21.49 3.44 11.22
CA VAL A 232 -20.25 3.44 12.02
C VAL A 232 -20.40 2.59 13.28
N ILE A 233 -21.46 2.82 14.07
CA ILE A 233 -21.70 2.08 15.31
C ILE A 233 -21.92 0.60 15.00
N LEU A 234 -22.73 0.27 13.99
CA LEU A 234 -22.96 -1.12 13.58
C LEU A 234 -21.65 -1.84 13.23
N TYR A 235 -20.77 -1.18 12.47
CA TYR A 235 -19.49 -1.76 12.09
C TYR A 235 -18.53 -1.91 13.28
N LEU A 236 -18.45 -0.91 14.16
CA LEU A 236 -17.65 -0.99 15.37
C LEU A 236 -18.14 -2.12 16.28
N THR A 237 -19.46 -2.28 16.45
CA THR A 237 -20.04 -3.40 17.19
C THR A 237 -19.69 -4.74 16.54
N PHE A 238 -19.78 -4.85 15.22
CA PHE A 238 -19.37 -6.05 14.49
C PHE A 238 -17.91 -6.41 14.77
N VAL A 239 -16.99 -5.45 14.71
CA VAL A 239 -15.57 -5.70 15.00
C VAL A 239 -15.33 -6.02 16.48
N ILE A 240 -16.03 -5.37 17.41
CA ILE A 240 -15.97 -5.74 18.85
C ILE A 240 -16.39 -7.20 19.07
N VAL A 241 -17.43 -7.66 18.39
CA VAL A 241 -17.85 -9.08 18.42
C VAL A 241 -16.76 -9.99 17.84
N LEU A 242 -16.12 -9.62 16.73
CA LEU A 242 -15.00 -10.37 16.15
C LEU A 242 -13.81 -10.45 17.13
N VAL A 243 -13.41 -9.33 17.71
CA VAL A 243 -12.33 -9.24 18.71
C VAL A 243 -12.66 -10.13 19.89
N SER A 244 -13.90 -10.09 20.39
CA SER A 244 -14.34 -10.91 21.52
C SER A 244 -14.24 -12.40 21.20
N LYS A 245 -14.69 -12.80 20.00
CA LYS A 245 -14.65 -14.18 19.51
C LYS A 245 -13.22 -14.72 19.31
N PHE A 246 -12.31 -13.90 18.79
CA PHE A 246 -10.93 -14.33 18.47
C PHE A 246 -9.89 -13.93 19.52
N SER A 247 -10.28 -13.27 20.61
CA SER A 247 -9.41 -12.79 21.70
C SER A 247 -8.46 -13.85 22.27
N LYS A 248 -8.90 -15.12 22.36
CA LYS A 248 -8.08 -16.23 22.87
C LYS A 248 -7.16 -16.86 21.81
N ASN A 249 -7.36 -16.57 20.52
CA ASN A 249 -6.57 -17.12 19.44
C ASN A 249 -5.15 -16.50 19.42
N LYS A 250 -4.11 -17.35 19.47
CA LYS A 250 -2.71 -16.90 19.51
C LYS A 250 -2.32 -16.11 18.25
N ARG A 251 -2.75 -16.56 17.05
CA ARG A 251 -2.43 -15.90 15.77
C ARG A 251 -3.07 -14.52 15.68
N PHE A 252 -4.36 -14.42 16.02
CA PHE A 252 -5.06 -13.13 16.06
C PHE A 252 -4.36 -12.13 16.99
N ARG A 253 -4.02 -12.55 18.22
CA ARG A 253 -3.29 -11.68 19.16
C ARG A 253 -1.90 -11.30 18.67
N ALA A 254 -1.19 -12.22 18.01
CA ALA A 254 0.13 -11.94 17.45
C ALA A 254 0.05 -10.86 16.36
N ILE A 255 -0.91 -10.99 15.43
CA ILE A 255 -1.16 -9.98 14.38
C ILE A 255 -1.39 -8.62 15.01
N LEU A 256 -2.34 -8.49 15.95
CA LEU A 256 -2.65 -7.19 16.56
C LEU A 256 -1.47 -6.61 17.36
N LYS A 257 -0.79 -7.43 18.17
CA LYS A 257 0.33 -6.96 18.99
C LYS A 257 1.53 -6.49 18.16
N GLN A 258 1.71 -7.09 16.98
CA GLN A 258 2.83 -6.77 16.09
C GLN A 258 2.46 -5.61 15.15
N ALA A 259 1.30 -5.68 14.50
CA ALA A 259 0.92 -4.75 13.46
C ALA A 259 0.38 -3.41 13.97
N ILE A 260 -0.27 -3.34 15.13
CA ILE A 260 -0.81 -2.08 15.67
C ILE A 260 0.30 -1.06 15.94
N PRO A 261 1.35 -1.37 16.73
CA PRO A 261 2.42 -0.39 17.02
C PRO A 261 3.11 0.12 15.75
N ILE A 262 3.36 -0.79 14.79
CA ILE A 262 3.98 -0.42 13.52
C ILE A 262 3.06 0.49 12.71
N GLN A 263 1.78 0.15 12.57
CA GLN A 263 0.85 0.99 11.82
C GLN A 263 0.65 2.37 12.47
N SER A 264 0.66 2.47 13.80
CA SER A 264 0.66 3.78 14.47
C SER A 264 1.84 4.64 14.03
N ILE A 265 3.04 4.06 13.99
CA ILE A 265 4.27 4.76 13.60
C ILE A 265 4.23 5.11 12.11
N THR A 266 3.92 4.16 11.23
CA THR A 266 3.95 4.37 9.78
C THR A 266 2.88 5.34 9.31
N LEU A 267 1.66 5.29 9.86
CA LEU A 267 0.61 6.29 9.57
C LEU A 267 1.00 7.70 10.02
N THR A 268 1.73 7.81 11.14
CA THR A 268 2.25 9.09 11.62
C THR A 268 3.34 9.61 10.68
N ILE A 269 4.30 8.77 10.28
CA ILE A 269 5.35 9.12 9.31
C ILE A 269 4.74 9.54 7.97
N ASN A 270 3.71 8.83 7.49
CA ASN A 270 3.03 9.18 6.25
C ASN A 270 2.34 10.55 6.33
N SER A 271 1.74 10.87 7.47
CA SER A 271 1.17 12.19 7.72
C SER A 271 2.23 13.30 7.68
N LEU A 272 3.43 13.05 8.21
CA LEU A 272 4.55 13.99 8.15
C LEU A 272 5.15 14.11 6.73
N THR A 273 5.17 13.01 6.00
CA THR A 273 5.71 12.91 4.63
C THR A 273 4.94 13.81 3.67
N GLY A 274 3.62 13.96 3.84
CA GLY A 274 2.82 14.93 3.08
C GLY A 274 3.34 16.37 3.21
N GLY A 275 3.88 16.75 4.37
CA GLY A 275 4.52 18.06 4.58
C GLY A 275 5.86 18.20 3.83
N ILE A 276 6.61 17.12 3.67
CA ILE A 276 7.85 17.08 2.88
C ILE A 276 7.51 17.28 1.40
N LEU A 277 6.52 16.53 0.88
CA LEU A 277 6.05 16.65 -0.49
C LEU A 277 5.53 18.06 -0.81
N SER A 278 4.81 18.69 0.13
CA SER A 278 4.33 20.06 -0.03
C SER A 278 5.47 21.08 -0.23
N LYS A 279 6.67 20.84 0.33
CA LYS A 279 7.84 21.69 0.13
C LYS A 279 8.49 21.48 -1.24
N ALA A 280 8.29 20.31 -1.86
CA ALA A 280 8.74 20.01 -3.21
C ALA A 280 7.85 20.66 -4.30
N GLY A 281 6.96 21.59 -3.92
CA GLY A 281 5.99 22.22 -4.81
C GLY A 281 6.62 22.87 -6.05
N SER A 282 7.81 23.47 -5.93
CA SER A 282 8.52 24.07 -7.07
C SER A 282 8.89 23.04 -8.16
N ALA A 283 9.36 21.85 -7.79
CA ALA A 283 9.60 20.79 -8.77
C ALA A 283 8.31 20.30 -9.42
N LEU A 284 7.25 20.16 -8.62
CA LEU A 284 5.95 19.68 -9.11
C LEU A 284 5.27 20.70 -10.05
N THR A 285 5.51 22.00 -9.86
CA THR A 285 5.02 23.05 -10.76
C THR A 285 5.87 23.19 -12.01
N ASN A 286 7.20 23.12 -11.88
CA ASN A 286 8.11 23.30 -13.01
C ASN A 286 8.17 22.07 -13.93
N TYR A 287 7.86 20.89 -13.38
CA TYR A 287 7.81 19.63 -14.11
C TYR A 287 6.46 18.92 -13.87
N PRO A 288 5.37 19.37 -14.53
CA PRO A 288 4.03 18.82 -14.32
C PRO A 288 3.96 17.30 -14.53
N GLY A 289 4.80 16.75 -15.42
CA GLY A 289 4.91 15.32 -15.65
C GLY A 289 5.26 14.52 -14.38
N LEU A 290 6.10 15.06 -13.49
CA LEU A 290 6.45 14.42 -12.21
C LEU A 290 5.26 14.37 -11.26
N PHE A 291 4.48 15.45 -11.20
CA PHE A 291 3.28 15.50 -10.38
C PHE A 291 2.25 14.46 -10.81
N LEU A 292 2.07 14.30 -12.13
CA LEU A 292 1.12 13.34 -12.68
C LEU A 292 1.51 11.90 -12.37
N ILE A 293 2.80 11.55 -12.43
CA ILE A 293 3.26 10.17 -12.19
C ILE A 293 3.63 9.88 -10.74
N TYR A 294 3.71 10.88 -9.87
CA TYR A 294 4.11 10.73 -8.47
C TYR A 294 3.38 9.60 -7.73
N PRO A 295 2.04 9.46 -7.80
CA PRO A 295 1.33 8.37 -7.15
C PRO A 295 1.79 6.98 -7.63
N ALA A 296 2.06 6.83 -8.93
CA ALA A 296 2.55 5.56 -9.46
C ALA A 296 4.01 5.27 -9.06
N LEU A 297 4.83 6.30 -8.91
CA LEU A 297 6.22 6.14 -8.45
C LEU A 297 6.30 5.63 -7.01
N ILE A 298 5.48 6.17 -6.10
CA ILE A 298 5.44 5.71 -4.70
C ILE A 298 4.86 4.30 -4.59
N ASP A 299 3.79 4.00 -5.32
CA ASP A 299 3.09 2.73 -5.28
C ASP A 299 3.99 1.61 -5.85
N THR A 300 4.54 1.79 -7.06
CA THR A 300 5.41 0.79 -7.69
C THR A 300 6.67 0.51 -6.87
N LEU A 301 7.31 1.54 -6.32
CA LEU A 301 8.50 1.33 -5.48
C LEU A 301 8.16 0.52 -4.21
N GLY A 302 7.03 0.82 -3.56
CA GLY A 302 6.56 0.07 -2.41
C GLY A 302 6.20 -1.37 -2.74
N ASP A 303 5.57 -1.58 -3.89
CA ASP A 303 5.11 -2.89 -4.34
C ASP A 303 6.27 -3.80 -4.76
N GLU A 304 7.29 -3.26 -5.45
CA GLU A 304 8.53 -3.99 -5.76
C GLU A 304 9.18 -4.55 -4.50
N VAL A 305 9.40 -3.71 -3.49
CA VAL A 305 10.05 -4.16 -2.25
C VAL A 305 9.13 -5.09 -1.45
N SER A 306 7.81 -4.91 -1.53
CA SER A 306 6.83 -5.80 -0.89
C SER A 306 6.81 -7.20 -1.50
N MET A 307 6.94 -7.34 -2.83
CA MET A 307 7.12 -8.64 -3.47
C MET A 307 8.35 -9.37 -2.94
N VAL A 308 9.47 -8.64 -2.85
CA VAL A 308 10.73 -9.20 -2.34
C VAL A 308 10.62 -9.55 -0.86
N ALA A 309 9.93 -8.73 -0.07
CA ALA A 309 9.68 -8.98 1.34
C ALA A 309 8.83 -10.22 1.56
N ASN A 310 7.71 -10.35 0.84
CA ASN A 310 6.79 -11.48 0.92
C ASN A 310 7.50 -12.79 0.53
N THR A 311 8.19 -12.80 -0.60
CA THR A 311 8.94 -13.99 -1.04
C THR A 311 10.03 -14.38 -0.04
N THR A 312 10.78 -13.41 0.51
CA THR A 312 11.79 -13.66 1.55
C THR A 312 11.16 -14.23 2.82
N SER A 313 10.04 -13.67 3.28
CA SER A 313 9.30 -14.13 4.45
C SER A 313 8.76 -15.55 4.27
N THR A 314 8.22 -15.86 3.09
CA THR A 314 7.82 -17.21 2.70
C THR A 314 9.01 -18.18 2.74
N HIS A 315 10.15 -17.81 2.15
CA HIS A 315 11.35 -18.65 2.16
C HIS A 315 11.86 -18.97 3.56
N LEU A 316 11.84 -17.99 4.47
CA LEU A 316 12.18 -18.17 5.88
C LEU A 316 11.18 -19.09 6.59
N SER A 317 9.89 -18.85 6.37
CA SER A 317 8.82 -19.61 7.01
C SER A 317 8.72 -21.06 6.54
N MET A 318 9.12 -21.34 5.29
CA MET A 318 9.28 -22.70 4.77
C MET A 318 10.59 -23.38 5.23
N GLY A 319 11.50 -22.65 5.88
CA GLY A 319 12.82 -23.16 6.27
C GLY A 319 13.77 -23.39 5.09
N SER A 320 13.49 -22.79 3.94
CA SER A 320 14.34 -22.91 2.74
C SER A 320 15.61 -22.05 2.82
N ILE A 321 15.57 -20.96 3.60
CA ILE A 321 16.74 -20.12 3.87
C ILE A 321 16.92 -19.94 5.39
N VAL A 322 18.17 -19.78 5.82
CA VAL A 322 18.50 -19.56 7.23
C VAL A 322 18.34 -18.08 7.58
N PRO A 323 17.70 -17.71 8.70
CA PRO A 323 17.53 -16.31 9.12
C PRO A 323 18.87 -15.68 9.53
N THR A 324 19.71 -15.33 8.58
CA THR A 324 21.00 -14.65 8.78
C THR A 324 21.16 -13.54 7.76
N TYR A 325 21.91 -12.49 8.08
CA TYR A 325 22.20 -11.44 7.10
C TYR A 325 23.02 -11.97 5.90
N HIS A 326 23.70 -13.10 6.07
CA HIS A 326 24.38 -13.82 4.99
C HIS A 326 23.41 -14.45 3.98
N ALA A 327 22.12 -14.58 4.31
CA ALA A 327 21.10 -15.09 3.39
C ALA A 327 20.93 -14.23 2.13
N PHE A 328 21.40 -12.97 2.13
CA PHE A 328 21.44 -12.16 0.89
C PHE A 328 22.29 -12.81 -0.22
N LYS A 329 23.24 -13.69 0.14
CA LYS A 329 24.05 -14.46 -0.81
C LYS A 329 23.37 -15.75 -1.29
N ASP A 330 22.18 -16.07 -0.78
CA ASP A 330 21.45 -17.27 -1.14
C ASP A 330 20.90 -17.15 -2.58
N LYS A 331 21.23 -18.15 -3.41
CA LYS A 331 20.89 -18.16 -4.84
C LYS A 331 19.37 -18.23 -5.07
N ASP A 332 18.60 -18.70 -4.10
CA ASP A 332 17.14 -18.81 -4.23
C ASP A 332 16.45 -17.44 -4.14
N LEU A 333 17.10 -16.42 -3.57
CA LEU A 333 16.55 -15.06 -3.47
C LEU A 333 16.86 -14.18 -4.67
N TRP A 334 18.01 -14.38 -5.33
CA TRP A 334 18.46 -13.56 -6.45
C TRP A 334 17.48 -13.46 -7.62
N PRO A 335 16.76 -14.54 -8.02
CA PRO A 335 15.75 -14.45 -9.04
C PRO A 335 14.64 -13.44 -8.70
N ASN A 336 14.23 -13.37 -7.43
CA ASN A 336 13.25 -12.40 -6.96
C ASN A 336 13.83 -10.99 -6.97
N PHE A 337 15.05 -10.79 -6.43
CA PHE A 337 15.66 -9.46 -6.36
C PHE A 337 15.89 -8.85 -7.76
N ILE A 338 16.49 -9.62 -8.67
CA ILE A 338 16.75 -9.17 -10.04
C ILE A 338 15.46 -9.07 -10.82
N GLY A 339 14.61 -10.10 -10.77
CA GLY A 339 13.41 -10.16 -11.60
C GLY A 339 12.40 -9.06 -11.26
N VAL A 340 12.20 -8.77 -9.97
CA VAL A 340 11.32 -7.68 -9.53
C VAL A 340 11.93 -6.33 -9.86
N GLY A 341 13.22 -6.10 -9.54
CA GLY A 341 13.87 -4.82 -9.83
C GLY A 341 13.92 -4.49 -11.33
N VAL A 342 14.13 -5.49 -12.20
CA VAL A 342 14.05 -5.30 -13.66
C VAL A 342 12.62 -4.98 -14.09
N ALA A 343 11.61 -5.64 -13.51
CA ALA A 343 10.21 -5.36 -13.84
C ALA A 343 9.80 -3.93 -13.46
N GLY A 344 10.16 -3.45 -12.27
CA GLY A 344 9.83 -2.07 -11.91
C GLY A 344 10.70 -1.05 -12.62
N LEU A 345 11.96 -1.35 -12.97
CA LEU A 345 12.76 -0.50 -13.87
C LEU A 345 12.05 -0.30 -15.22
N LEU A 346 11.52 -1.38 -15.81
CA LEU A 346 10.74 -1.30 -17.06
C LEU A 346 9.48 -0.44 -16.91
N LEU A 347 8.80 -0.48 -15.76
CA LEU A 347 7.66 0.40 -15.52
C LEU A 347 8.06 1.86 -15.29
N HIS A 348 9.18 2.13 -14.62
CA HIS A 348 9.65 3.50 -14.44
C HIS A 348 10.08 4.14 -15.78
N VAL A 349 10.59 3.34 -16.73
CA VAL A 349 10.77 3.77 -18.13
C VAL A 349 9.42 4.21 -18.72
N ILE A 350 8.37 3.41 -18.52
CA ILE A 350 7.02 3.74 -18.99
C ILE A 350 6.49 5.02 -18.32
N TYR A 351 6.65 5.18 -17.00
CA TYR A 351 6.23 6.37 -16.28
C TYR A 351 6.95 7.63 -16.76
N GLY A 352 8.26 7.55 -17.04
CA GLY A 352 9.00 8.68 -17.61
C GLY A 352 8.41 9.18 -18.92
N VAL A 353 7.96 8.28 -19.79
CA VAL A 353 7.29 8.63 -21.05
C VAL A 353 5.86 9.13 -20.80
N LEU A 354 5.07 8.41 -20.00
CA LEU A 354 3.68 8.76 -19.72
C LEU A 354 3.54 10.12 -19.04
N GLY A 355 4.46 10.46 -18.12
CA GLY A 355 4.47 11.76 -17.45
C GLY A 355 4.57 12.92 -18.43
N SER A 356 5.48 12.83 -19.41
CA SER A 356 5.59 13.85 -20.46
C SER A 356 4.40 13.87 -21.42
N VAL A 357 3.88 12.70 -21.81
CA VAL A 357 2.70 12.61 -22.69
C VAL A 357 1.48 13.23 -22.03
N PHE A 358 1.20 12.91 -20.76
CA PHE A 358 0.04 13.44 -20.04
C PHE A 358 0.20 14.91 -19.66
N ALA A 359 1.42 15.38 -19.41
CA ALA A 359 1.69 16.79 -19.18
C ALA A 359 1.64 17.63 -20.47
N GLY A 360 1.77 17.01 -21.65
CA GLY A 360 2.00 17.72 -22.91
C GLY A 360 3.36 18.43 -22.95
N ASP A 361 4.29 18.06 -22.07
CA ASP A 361 5.61 18.67 -21.89
C ASP A 361 6.71 17.69 -22.29
N PHE A 362 7.07 17.74 -23.57
CA PHE A 362 8.16 16.95 -24.14
C PHE A 362 9.52 17.62 -23.99
N ALA A 363 9.58 18.92 -23.67
CA ALA A 363 10.85 19.63 -23.49
C ALA A 363 11.61 19.10 -22.26
N HIS A 364 10.88 18.73 -21.20
CA HIS A 364 11.46 18.22 -19.97
C HIS A 364 11.40 16.68 -19.82
N ILE A 365 11.16 15.94 -20.90
CA ILE A 365 11.05 14.47 -20.85
C ILE A 365 12.30 13.81 -20.26
N GLY A 366 13.49 14.32 -20.57
CA GLY A 366 14.74 13.80 -20.03
C GLY A 366 14.83 13.93 -18.51
N VAL A 367 14.29 15.01 -17.94
CA VAL A 367 14.26 15.26 -16.49
C VAL A 367 13.27 14.30 -15.82
N VAL A 368 12.03 14.23 -16.32
CA VAL A 368 10.98 13.34 -15.80
C VAL A 368 11.46 11.88 -15.83
N PHE A 369 12.03 11.47 -16.97
CA PHE A 369 12.59 10.14 -17.17
C PHE A 369 13.77 9.87 -16.24
N GLY A 370 14.73 10.78 -16.13
CA GLY A 370 15.90 10.63 -15.26
C GLY A 370 15.52 10.48 -13.78
N ILE A 371 14.53 11.26 -13.32
CA ILE A 371 14.04 11.18 -11.94
C ILE A 371 13.29 9.87 -11.69
N ALA A 372 12.44 9.42 -12.61
CA ALA A 372 11.76 8.13 -12.50
C ALA A 372 12.78 6.97 -12.38
N LEU A 373 13.84 6.98 -13.20
CA LEU A 373 14.90 5.99 -13.11
C LEU A 373 15.72 6.10 -11.83
N LEU A 374 15.99 7.31 -11.34
CA LEU A 374 16.70 7.52 -10.08
C LEU A 374 15.90 6.99 -8.89
N ILE A 375 14.59 7.22 -8.88
CA ILE A 375 13.68 6.69 -7.85
C ILE A 375 13.71 5.17 -7.84
N ASN A 376 13.60 4.51 -8.99
CA ASN A 376 13.70 3.05 -9.04
C ASN A 376 15.11 2.58 -8.67
N GLY A 377 16.15 3.01 -9.38
CA GLY A 377 17.50 2.50 -9.19
C GLY A 377 18.05 2.73 -7.77
N PHE A 378 17.97 3.95 -7.25
CA PHE A 378 18.46 4.25 -5.91
C PHE A 378 17.45 3.88 -4.82
N GLY A 379 16.17 4.23 -5.00
CA GLY A 379 15.12 3.98 -4.01
C GLY A 379 14.90 2.49 -3.77
N PHE A 380 14.84 1.67 -4.83
CA PHE A 380 14.62 0.22 -4.69
C PHE A 380 15.76 -0.42 -3.90
N LEU A 381 17.01 -0.14 -4.27
CA LEU A 381 18.18 -0.70 -3.59
C LEU A 381 18.27 -0.25 -2.12
N LEU A 382 18.00 1.02 -1.84
CA LEU A 382 18.02 1.57 -0.49
C LEU A 382 16.98 0.88 0.40
N ILE A 383 15.72 0.86 -0.04
CA ILE A 383 14.62 0.30 0.76
C ILE A 383 14.76 -1.22 0.86
N LEU A 384 15.15 -1.90 -0.22
CA LEU A 384 15.41 -3.34 -0.22
C LEU A 384 16.44 -3.72 0.85
N PHE A 385 17.56 -2.99 0.95
CA PHE A 385 18.59 -3.26 1.94
C PHE A 385 18.07 -3.14 3.38
N VAL A 386 17.32 -2.06 3.66
CA VAL A 386 16.72 -1.81 4.98
C VAL A 386 15.71 -2.90 5.33
N ILE A 387 14.82 -3.23 4.39
CA ILE A 387 13.71 -4.15 4.59
C ILE A 387 14.19 -5.59 4.69
N PHE A 388 15.15 -6.01 3.87
CA PHE A 388 15.77 -7.32 3.98
C PHE A 388 16.40 -7.51 5.36
N SER A 389 17.15 -6.50 5.84
CA SER A 389 17.76 -6.52 7.17
C SER A 389 16.70 -6.61 8.27
N LEU A 390 15.61 -5.84 8.14
CA LEU A 390 14.50 -5.85 9.07
C LEU A 390 13.80 -7.21 9.12
N ILE A 391 13.50 -7.83 7.97
CA ILE A 391 12.84 -9.15 7.90
C ILE A 391 13.67 -10.20 8.65
N ILE A 392 14.99 -10.24 8.40
CA ILE A 392 15.90 -11.16 9.10
C ILE A 392 15.89 -10.89 10.61
N PHE A 393 15.94 -9.62 11.04
CA PHE A 393 15.91 -9.25 12.45
C PHE A 393 14.59 -9.67 13.14
N VAL A 394 13.46 -9.34 12.52
CA VAL A 394 12.11 -9.65 13.01
C VAL A 394 11.92 -11.17 13.13
N PHE A 395 12.31 -11.92 12.10
CA PHE A 395 12.19 -13.37 12.09
C PHE A 395 13.05 -14.02 13.19
N LYS A 396 14.29 -13.52 13.41
CA LYS A 396 15.15 -13.97 14.53
C LYS A 396 14.54 -13.72 15.92
N LYS A 397 13.71 -12.68 16.06
CA LYS A 397 12.99 -12.37 17.30
C LYS A 397 11.72 -13.20 17.49
N GLY A 398 11.42 -14.12 16.58
CA GLY A 398 10.19 -14.94 16.62
C GLY A 398 8.93 -14.12 16.32
N LEU A 399 9.10 -12.94 15.73
CA LEU A 399 8.01 -12.12 15.21
C LEU A 399 7.77 -12.51 13.75
N ASP A 400 6.57 -12.24 13.25
CA ASP A 400 6.17 -12.59 11.89
C ASP A 400 6.39 -11.37 10.97
N PRO A 401 7.33 -11.45 10.00
CA PRO A 401 7.59 -10.34 9.08
C PRO A 401 6.37 -9.91 8.28
N ASP A 402 5.40 -10.81 8.05
CA ASP A 402 4.20 -10.51 7.28
C ASP A 402 3.24 -9.58 8.04
N ASN A 403 3.41 -9.39 9.35
CA ASN A 403 2.62 -8.43 10.14
C ASN A 403 3.15 -6.99 10.06
N LEU A 404 4.37 -6.80 9.55
CA LEU A 404 5.18 -5.59 9.82
C LEU A 404 5.77 -5.00 8.55
N SER A 405 6.23 -5.86 7.63
CA SER A 405 7.04 -5.48 6.47
C SER A 405 6.32 -4.49 5.56
N VAL A 406 5.15 -4.86 5.07
CA VAL A 406 4.40 -4.05 4.09
C VAL A 406 4.05 -2.63 4.61
N PRO A 407 3.49 -2.43 5.81
CA PRO A 407 3.26 -1.09 6.34
C PRO A 407 4.53 -0.23 6.43
N ILE A 408 5.67 -0.84 6.76
CA ILE A 408 6.97 -0.14 6.85
C ILE A 408 7.47 0.20 5.45
N ILE A 409 7.37 -0.73 4.50
CA ILE A 409 7.76 -0.54 3.10
C ILE A 409 6.99 0.62 2.47
N ALA A 410 5.66 0.64 2.61
CA ALA A 410 4.82 1.70 2.08
C ALA A 410 5.23 3.07 2.65
N SER A 411 5.50 3.14 3.96
CA SER A 411 5.92 4.39 4.60
C SER A 411 7.31 4.86 4.21
N LEU A 412 8.27 3.93 4.11
CA LEU A 412 9.61 4.24 3.63
C LEU A 412 9.60 4.68 2.17
N SER A 413 8.79 4.05 1.33
CA SER A 413 8.66 4.40 -0.09
C SER A 413 8.13 5.82 -0.26
N ASN A 414 7.04 6.15 0.44
CA ASN A 414 6.52 7.52 0.48
C ASN A 414 7.59 8.53 0.92
N LEU A 415 8.30 8.24 2.01
CA LEU A 415 9.31 9.12 2.57
C LEU A 415 10.50 9.32 1.61
N VAL A 416 11.04 8.23 1.07
CA VAL A 416 12.19 8.24 0.17
C VAL A 416 11.85 8.99 -1.11
N VAL A 417 10.74 8.67 -1.77
CA VAL A 417 10.35 9.34 -3.02
C VAL A 417 10.07 10.82 -2.78
N SER A 418 9.31 11.17 -1.75
CA SER A 418 9.02 12.58 -1.41
C SER A 418 10.30 13.36 -1.13
N THR A 419 11.25 12.75 -0.42
CA THR A 419 12.54 13.37 -0.10
C THR A 419 13.42 13.53 -1.35
N LEU A 420 13.48 12.51 -2.21
CA LEU A 420 14.22 12.58 -3.47
C LEU A 420 13.66 13.69 -4.38
N LEU A 421 12.33 13.79 -4.49
CA LEU A 421 11.71 14.88 -5.25
C LEU A 421 11.99 16.26 -4.65
N LEU A 422 11.98 16.39 -3.32
CA LEU A 422 12.37 17.62 -2.65
C LEU A 422 13.83 17.99 -2.93
N LEU A 423 14.76 17.04 -2.85
CA LEU A 423 16.17 17.28 -3.15
C LEU A 423 16.37 17.74 -4.60
N VAL A 424 15.71 17.05 -5.54
CA VAL A 424 15.74 17.42 -6.95
C VAL A 424 15.16 18.82 -7.17
N SER A 425 14.13 19.20 -6.41
CA SER A 425 13.55 20.55 -6.48
C SER A 425 14.54 21.65 -6.15
N PHE A 426 15.55 21.40 -5.31
CA PHE A 426 16.61 22.37 -5.00
C PHE A 426 17.74 22.41 -6.03
N VAL A 427 17.90 21.35 -6.82
CA VAL A 427 18.97 21.25 -7.83
C VAL A 427 18.51 21.79 -9.18
N LEU A 428 17.21 21.67 -9.48
CA LEU A 428 16.62 22.05 -10.76
C LEU A 428 15.98 23.45 -10.78
N THR A 429 15.84 24.11 -9.62
CA THR A 429 15.58 25.56 -9.51
C THR A 429 16.89 26.31 -9.37
#